data_AF-A0A1I3TBU2-F1
#
_entry.id   AF-A0A1I3TBU2-F1
#
_cell.length_a   1.000
_cell.length_b   1.000
_cell.length_c   1.000
_cell.angle_alpha   90.00
_cell.angle_beta   90.00
_cell.angle_gamma   90.00
#
_symmetry.space_group_name_H-M   'P 1'
#
loop_
_entity.id
_entity.type
_entity.pdbx_description
1 polymer ?
#
loop_
_entity_poly.entity_id
_entity_poly.type
_entity_poly.pdbx_seq_one_letter_code
_entity_poly.pdbx_strand_id
1 'polypeptide(L)'
;MASLGLTILTVLIVIGLLLFYAGIYADFIRPRAVQVQLLGLQFTLFGIVLVLAFDDSIGYGVTIGLMGLLTGVVGSLQDGEKPAPREADR
;
A
#
# COMPACT_ATOMS: atom_id res chain seq x y z
N MET A 1 21.08 -1.64 16.74
CA MET A 1 20.95 -0.17 16.54
C MET A 1 20.43 0.03 15.13
N ALA A 2 19.29 0.68 14.95
CA ALA A 2 18.79 0.99 13.61
C ALA A 2 19.78 1.93 12.90
N SER A 3 20.16 1.59 11.67
CA SER A 3 21.05 2.45 10.89
C SER A 3 20.35 3.76 10.54
N LEU A 4 21.11 4.86 10.42
CA LEU A 4 20.56 6.17 10.08
C LEU A 4 19.72 6.13 8.78
N GLY A 5 20.13 5.33 7.79
CA GLY A 5 19.36 5.11 6.57
C GLY A 5 18.01 4.43 6.80
N LEU A 6 17.95 3.43 7.69
CA LEU A 6 16.71 2.74 8.04
C LEU A 6 15.75 3.65 8.81
N THR A 7 16.30 4.49 9.70
CA THR A 7 15.51 5.51 10.41
C THR A 7 14.91 6.51 9.43
N ILE A 8 15.69 7.04 8.49
CA ILE A 8 15.18 7.95 7.45
C ILE A 8 14.09 7.28 6.62
N LEU A 9 14.32 6.04 6.16
CA LEU A 9 13.34 5.30 5.38
C LEU A 9 12.02 5.10 6.15
N THR A 10 12.10 4.76 7.43
CA THR A 10 10.94 4.58 8.30
C THR A 10 10.14 5.88 8.40
N VAL A 11 10.81 7.01 8.65
CA VAL A 11 10.17 8.32 8.75
C VAL A 11 9.49 8.70 7.42
N LEU A 12 10.14 8.45 6.28
CA LEU A 12 9.56 8.71 4.96
C LEU A 12 8.30 7.89 4.69
N ILE A 13 8.28 6.60 5.09
CA ILE A 13 7.09 5.75 4.98
C ILE A 13 5.95 6.30 5.84
N VAL A 14 6.23 6.69 7.08
CA VAL A 14 5.22 7.28 7.98
C VAL A 14 4.66 8.60 7.41
N ILE A 15 5.52 9.48 6.89
CA ILE A 15 5.08 10.72 6.23
C ILE A 15 4.22 10.39 5.01
N GLY A 16 4.65 9.45 4.17
CA GLY A 16 3.90 8.99 3.00
C GLY A 16 2.51 8.47 3.37
N LEU A 17 2.40 7.71 4.47
CA LEU A 17 1.13 7.22 4.99
C LEU A 17 0.21 8.36 5.44
N LEU A 18 0.74 9.35 6.15
CA LEU A 18 -0.03 10.52 6.59
C LEU A 18 -0.54 11.34 5.40
N LEU A 19 0.31 11.58 4.39
CA LEU A 19 -0.07 12.27 3.16
C LEU A 19 -1.11 11.47 2.37
N PHE A 20 -0.99 10.15 2.33
CA PHE A 20 -1.96 9.27 1.69
C PHE A 20 -3.34 9.38 2.36
N TYR A 21 -3.42 9.31 3.69
CA TYR A 21 -4.67 9.51 4.42
C TYR A 21 -5.24 10.93 4.24
N ALA A 22 -4.39 11.96 4.25
CA ALA A 22 -4.80 13.32 3.96
C ALA A 22 -5.38 13.46 2.54
N GLY A 23 -4.76 12.81 1.55
CA GLY A 23 -5.23 12.77 0.17
C GLY A 23 -6.55 12.03 -0.01
N ILE A 24 -6.80 10.96 0.76
CA ILE A 24 -8.13 10.32 0.80
C ILE A 24 -9.16 11.27 1.40
N TYR A 25 -8.86 11.88 2.55
CA TYR A 25 -9.80 12.77 3.26
C TYR A 25 -10.18 13.99 2.41
N ALA A 26 -9.21 14.54 1.68
CA ALA A 26 -9.42 15.66 0.77
C ALA A 26 -9.91 15.22 -0.63
N ASP A 27 -10.29 13.95 -0.81
CA ASP A 27 -10.88 13.41 -2.04
C ASP A 27 -9.95 13.50 -3.29
N PHE A 28 -8.65 13.74 -3.10
CA PHE A 28 -7.64 13.87 -4.15
C PHE A 28 -7.31 12.55 -4.85
N ILE A 29 -7.35 11.43 -4.11
CA ILE A 29 -6.96 10.12 -4.63
C ILE A 29 -8.22 9.42 -5.15
N ARG A 30 -8.51 9.55 -6.44
CA ARG A 30 -9.49 8.73 -7.18
C ARG A 30 -8.79 8.13 -8.39
N PRO A 31 -9.07 6.89 -8.82
CA PRO A 31 -10.12 5.94 -8.38
C PRO A 31 -9.77 5.10 -7.13
N ARG A 32 -10.79 4.44 -6.54
CA ARG A 32 -10.65 3.61 -5.33
C ARG A 32 -9.63 2.46 -5.48
N ALA A 33 -9.50 1.89 -6.67
CA ALA A 33 -8.50 0.86 -6.96
C ALA A 33 -7.07 1.32 -6.65
N VAL A 34 -6.72 2.57 -7.02
CA VAL A 34 -5.41 3.18 -6.73
C VAL A 34 -5.21 3.40 -5.24
N GLN A 35 -6.27 3.74 -4.49
CA GLN A 35 -6.17 3.84 -3.03
C GLN A 35 -5.79 2.49 -2.41
N VAL A 36 -6.46 1.40 -2.81
CA VAL A 36 -6.21 0.06 -2.28
C VAL A 36 -4.81 -0.43 -2.66
N GLN A 37 -4.36 -0.16 -3.89
CA GLN A 37 -3.00 -0.48 -4.34
C GLN A 37 -1.93 0.26 -3.54
N LEU A 38 -2.08 1.57 -3.36
CA LEU A 38 -1.14 2.40 -2.60
C LEU A 38 -1.10 1.99 -1.13
N LEU A 39 -2.25 1.64 -0.53
CA LEU A 39 -2.31 1.12 0.82
C LEU A 39 -1.54 -0.22 0.94
N GLY A 40 -1.73 -1.12 -0.04
CA GLY A 40 -0.99 -2.38 -0.11
C GLY A 40 0.52 -2.18 -0.22
N LEU A 41 0.95 -1.24 -1.06
CA LEU A 41 2.37 -0.87 -1.20
C LEU A 41 2.94 -0.33 0.13
N GLN A 42 2.20 0.53 0.83
CA GLN A 42 2.62 1.09 2.12
C GLN A 42 2.81 -0.02 3.17
N PHE A 43 1.86 -0.95 3.30
CA PHE A 43 2.01 -2.09 4.21
C PHE A 43 3.16 -3.02 3.82
N THR A 44 3.40 -3.21 2.53
CA THR A 44 4.52 -4.02 2.04
C THR A 44 5.86 -3.39 2.45
N LEU A 45 6.03 -2.10 2.19
CA LEU A 45 7.24 -1.35 2.54
C LEU A 45 7.45 -1.30 4.05
N PHE A 46 6.38 -1.12 4.82
CA PHE A 46 6.45 -1.13 6.28
C PHE A 46 6.86 -2.52 6.81
N GLY A 47 6.31 -3.60 6.26
CA GLY A 47 6.70 -4.97 6.59
C GLY A 47 8.19 -5.24 6.33
N ILE A 48 8.71 -4.78 5.18
CA ILE A 48 10.14 -4.87 4.83
C ILE A 48 10.99 -4.14 5.87
N VAL A 49 10.60 -2.92 6.24
CA VAL A 49 11.32 -2.15 7.27
C VAL A 49 11.31 -2.87 8.62
N LEU A 50 10.19 -3.47 9.03
CA LEU A 50 10.13 -4.23 10.28
C LEU A 50 11.09 -5.42 10.28
N VAL A 51 11.17 -6.17 9.17
CA VAL A 51 12.13 -7.28 9.02
C VAL A 51 13.57 -6.80 9.12
N LEU A 52 13.89 -5.66 8.50
CA LEU A 52 15.26 -5.13 8.46
C LEU A 52 15.67 -4.38 9.74
N ALA A 53 14.72 -3.85 10.51
CA ALA A 53 14.98 -3.02 11.68
C ALA A 53 14.98 -3.79 13.00
N PHE A 54 14.25 -4.90 13.05
CA PHE A 54 13.94 -5.57 14.31
C PHE A 54 13.98 -7.10 14.13
N ASP A 55 15.14 -7.69 14.44
CA ASP A 55 15.40 -9.14 14.34
C ASP A 55 14.36 -9.99 15.12
N ASP A 56 13.85 -9.47 16.25
CA ASP A 56 12.87 -10.18 17.08
C ASP A 56 11.44 -10.10 16.53
N SER A 57 11.19 -9.27 15.51
CA SER A 57 9.86 -9.03 14.95
C SER A 57 9.71 -9.46 13.49
N ILE A 58 10.65 -10.25 12.98
CA ILE A 58 10.67 -10.74 11.59
C ILE A 58 9.32 -11.37 11.20
N GLY A 59 8.71 -12.18 12.07
CA GLY A 59 7.41 -12.80 11.80
C GLY A 59 6.28 -11.78 11.56
N TYR A 60 6.27 -10.68 12.32
CA TYR A 60 5.31 -9.59 12.12
C TYR A 60 5.60 -8.84 10.81
N GLY A 61 6.87 -8.52 10.54
CA GLY A 61 7.26 -7.84 9.31
C GLY A 61 6.90 -8.62 8.05
N VAL A 62 7.14 -9.94 8.04
CA VAL A 62 6.75 -10.84 6.95
C VAL A 62 5.22 -10.88 6.79
N THR A 63 4.48 -11.03 7.88
CA THR A 63 3.00 -11.13 7.84
C THR A 63 2.37 -9.83 7.32
N ILE A 64 2.82 -8.68 7.84
CA ILE A 64 2.36 -7.36 7.40
C ILE A 64 2.74 -7.11 5.94
N GLY A 65 3.96 -7.52 5.55
CA GLY A 65 4.44 -7.41 4.17
C GLY A 65 3.56 -8.19 3.19
N LEU A 66 3.23 -9.44 3.53
CA LEU A 66 2.36 -10.30 2.72
C LEU A 66 0.93 -9.77 2.65
N MET A 67 0.37 -9.30 3.77
CA MET A 67 -0.94 -8.65 3.79
C MET A 67 -0.97 -7.41 2.88
N GLY A 68 0.10 -6.61 2.90
CA GLY A 68 0.26 -5.48 1.99
C GLY A 68 0.26 -5.92 0.53
N LEU A 69 1.02 -6.94 0.18
CA LEU A 69 1.10 -7.47 -1.18
C LEU A 69 -0.27 -7.96 -1.67
N LEU A 70 -0.97 -8.75 -0.85
CA LEU A 70 -2.31 -9.25 -1.18
C LEU A 70 -3.31 -8.11 -1.35
N THR A 71 -3.26 -7.10 -0.47
CA THR A 71 -4.10 -5.90 -0.56
C THR A 71 -3.84 -5.16 -1.88
N GLY A 72 -2.57 -5.01 -2.27
CA GLY A 72 -2.18 -4.39 -3.52
C GLY A 72 -2.72 -5.13 -4.75
N VAL A 73 -2.64 -6.47 -4.74
CA VAL A 73 -3.18 -7.33 -5.81
C VAL A 73 -4.70 -7.18 -5.91
N VAL A 74 -5.43 -7.16 -4.80
CA VAL A 74 -6.89 -6.95 -4.79
C VAL A 74 -7.25 -5.59 -5.41
N GLY A 75 -6.50 -4.54 -5.09
CA GLY A 75 -6.68 -3.23 -5.70
C GLY A 75 -6.46 -3.23 -7.22
N SER A 76 -5.55 -4.06 -7.73
CA SER A 76 -5.31 -4.22 -9.18
C SER A 76 -6.47 -4.89 -9.92
N LEU A 77 -7.24 -5.74 -9.25
CA LEU A 77 -8.35 -6.45 -9.88
C LEU A 77 -9.61 -5.58 -10.02
N GLN A 78 -9.76 -4.55 -9.18
CA GLN A 78 -10.92 -3.64 -9.20
C GLN A 78 -11.01 -2.76 -10.46
N ASP A 79 -9.91 -2.51 -11.16
CA ASP A 79 -9.90 -1.75 -12.41
C ASP A 79 -10.31 -2.59 -13.64
N GLY A 80 -10.33 -3.92 -13.52
CA GLY A 80 -10.63 -4.84 -14.62
C GLY A 80 -12.11 -5.01 -14.95
N GLU A 81 -13.01 -4.54 -14.08
CA GLU A 81 -14.45 -4.86 -14.13
C GLU A 81 -15.29 -3.79 -14.84
N LYS A 82 -14.69 -3.06 -15.79
CA LYS A 82 -15.45 -2.12 -16.64
C LYS A 82 -16.32 -2.96 -17.60
N PRO A 83 -17.66 -2.95 -17.50
CA PRO A 83 -18.50 -3.73 -18.40
C PRO A 83 -18.25 -3.22 -19.82
N ALA A 84 -17.92 -4.13 -20.74
CA ALA A 84 -17.86 -3.81 -22.16
C ALA A 84 -19.16 -3.08 -22.54
N PRO A 85 -19.10 -1.96 -23.28
CA PRO A 85 -20.30 -1.31 -23.78
C PRO A 85 -21.08 -2.37 -24.54
N ARG A 86 -22.26 -2.75 -24.05
CA ARG A 86 -23.20 -3.49 -24.89
C ARG A 86 -23.48 -2.56 -26.06
N GLU A 87 -23.06 -2.97 -27.25
CA GLU A 87 -23.56 -2.45 -28.52
C GLU A 87 -25.09 -2.55 -28.50
N ALA A 88 -25.72 -1.53 -27.94
CA ALA A 88 -27.12 -1.24 -28.08
C ALA A 88 -27.25 -0.43 -29.37
N ASP A 89 -27.46 -1.13 -30.47
CA ASP A 89 -28.64 -0.99 -31.32
C ASP A 89 -28.30 -1.51 -32.72
N ARG A 90 -29.12 -2.47 -33.16
CA ARG A 90 -29.32 -2.80 -34.57
C ARG A 90 -30.39 -1.88 -35.13
#